data_AF-A0A4S1E2K7-F1
#
_entry.id   AF-A0A4S1E2K7-F1
#
_cell.length_a   1.000
_cell.length_b   1.000
_cell.length_c   1.000
_cell.angle_alpha   90.00
_cell.angle_beta   90.00
_cell.angle_gamma   90.00
#
_symmetry.space_group_name_H-M   'P 1'
#
loop_
_entity.id
_entity.type
_entity.pdbx_description
1 polymer ?
#
loop_
_entity_poly.entity_id
_entity_poly.type
_entity_poly.pdbx_seq_one_letter_code
_entity_poly.pdbx_strand_id
1 'polypeptide(L)'
;MTLEEKVHQLATQYPNANMRLEIPNLSANECLHRIKMNHAIVFPQAIAMVSTWDENLIERMGHIGAEESRAYGIHQCYTPMLAVVRDVCWGYTEESYGEDSYLVGKIGAAYIKGLQGKGTECFDENHIIVTAKHYVADTISVDGKTAVSVSVKNTGDFRKKRLFNYMFAI
;
A
#
# COMPACT_ATOMS: atom_id res chain seq x y z
N MET A 1 -25.53 14.81 2.24
CA MET A 1 -25.77 13.67 1.34
C MET A 1 -27.05 12.95 1.74
N THR A 2 -27.86 12.52 0.76
CA THR A 2 -28.94 11.54 0.93
C THR A 2 -28.35 10.15 1.27
N LEU A 3 -29.19 9.18 1.64
CA LEU A 3 -28.73 7.81 1.88
C LEU A 3 -28.12 7.20 0.61
N GLU A 4 -28.77 7.37 -0.53
CA GLU A 4 -28.29 6.88 -1.83
C GLU A 4 -26.92 7.48 -2.20
N GLU A 5 -26.75 8.79 -2.02
CA GLU A 5 -25.47 9.46 -2.25
C GLU A 5 -24.37 8.90 -1.33
N LYS A 6 -24.68 8.61 -0.06
CA LYS A 6 -23.72 7.98 0.87
C LYS A 6 -23.36 6.56 0.45
N VAL A 7 -24.35 5.76 0.03
CA VAL A 7 -24.11 4.40 -0.49
C VAL A 7 -23.21 4.46 -1.73
N HIS A 8 -23.42 5.45 -2.59
CA HIS A 8 -22.59 5.65 -3.77
C HIS A 8 -21.13 5.99 -3.42
N GLN A 9 -20.88 6.77 -2.35
CA GLN A 9 -19.52 7.04 -1.87
C GLN A 9 -18.77 5.80 -1.37
N LEU A 10 -19.46 4.70 -1.05
CA LEU A 10 -18.82 3.45 -0.59
C LEU A 10 -18.31 2.57 -1.76
N ALA A 11 -18.66 2.88 -3.00
CA ALA A 11 -18.23 2.11 -4.16
C ALA A 11 -16.79 2.45 -4.55
N THR A 12 -15.96 1.42 -4.76
CA THR A 12 -14.54 1.55 -5.12
C THR A 12 -14.25 1.47 -6.62
N GLN A 13 -15.21 1.00 -7.43
CA GLN A 13 -15.01 0.68 -8.86
C GLN A 13 -15.88 1.49 -9.84
N TYR A 14 -16.73 2.39 -9.34
CA TYR A 14 -17.54 3.30 -10.16
C TYR A 14 -17.13 4.73 -9.84
N PRO A 15 -17.27 5.68 -10.78
CA PRO A 15 -17.03 7.07 -10.47
C PRO A 15 -17.89 7.44 -9.26
N ASN A 16 -17.28 7.75 -8.12
CA ASN A 16 -17.96 8.05 -6.87
C ASN A 16 -18.21 9.56 -6.72
N ALA A 17 -18.14 10.32 -7.81
CA ALA A 17 -18.40 11.75 -7.80
C ALA A 17 -19.82 12.06 -7.30
N ASN A 18 -19.96 13.16 -6.57
CA ASN A 18 -21.26 13.72 -6.24
C ASN A 18 -21.36 15.13 -6.81
N MET A 19 -22.00 15.26 -7.98
CA MET A 19 -22.12 16.53 -8.70
C MET A 19 -22.94 17.58 -7.94
N ARG A 20 -23.98 17.17 -7.20
CA ARG A 20 -24.83 18.08 -6.43
C ARG A 20 -24.07 18.75 -5.28
N LEU A 21 -23.08 18.06 -4.72
CA LEU A 21 -22.22 18.54 -3.64
C LEU A 21 -20.82 18.95 -4.12
N GLU A 22 -20.58 18.95 -5.43
CA GLU A 22 -19.28 19.30 -6.03
C GLU A 22 -18.12 18.43 -5.51
N ILE A 23 -18.40 17.17 -5.16
CA ILE A 23 -17.37 16.22 -4.72
C ILE A 23 -16.84 15.50 -5.97
N PRO A 24 -15.53 15.62 -6.29
CA PRO A 24 -14.95 14.99 -7.47
C PRO A 24 -14.84 13.48 -7.30
N ASN A 25 -14.61 12.80 -8.43
CA ASN A 25 -14.29 11.38 -8.41
C ASN A 25 -12.89 11.14 -7.82
N LEU A 26 -12.75 10.17 -6.93
CA LEU A 26 -11.46 9.68 -6.46
C LEU A 26 -11.02 8.49 -7.31
N SER A 27 -9.90 8.64 -8.02
CA SER A 27 -9.33 7.57 -8.84
C SER A 27 -8.22 6.85 -8.09
N ALA A 28 -8.31 5.52 -8.02
CA ALA A 28 -7.33 4.67 -7.35
C ALA A 28 -6.56 3.80 -8.35
N ASN A 29 -5.34 3.41 -8.00
CA ASN A 29 -4.49 2.53 -8.81
C ASN A 29 -3.64 1.57 -7.96
N GLU A 30 -3.08 0.55 -8.61
CA GLU A 30 -2.03 -0.28 -8.05
C GLU A 30 -0.68 0.42 -8.17
N CYS A 31 0.09 0.51 -7.08
CA CYS A 31 1.32 1.32 -7.02
C CYS A 31 2.44 0.66 -6.20
N LEU A 32 2.55 -0.66 -6.27
CA LEU A 32 3.58 -1.39 -5.53
C LEU A 32 4.99 -0.91 -5.90
N HIS A 33 5.29 -0.95 -7.20
CA HIS A 33 6.55 -0.53 -7.78
C HIS A 33 6.37 0.24 -9.10
N ARG A 34 5.13 0.51 -9.49
CA ARG A 34 4.70 1.34 -10.62
C ARG A 34 3.20 1.57 -10.53
N ILE A 35 2.69 2.66 -11.10
CA ILE A 35 1.27 2.76 -11.43
C ILE A 35 0.93 1.79 -12.58
N LYS A 36 -0.25 1.17 -12.57
CA LYS A 36 -0.71 0.28 -13.65
C LYS A 36 -1.24 1.09 -14.84
N MET A 37 -0.35 1.90 -15.43
CA MET A 37 -0.60 2.74 -16.60
C MET A 37 0.49 2.54 -17.66
N ASN A 38 0.18 2.87 -18.92
CA ASN A 38 1.17 2.85 -19.99
C ASN A 38 2.18 3.98 -19.80
N HIS A 39 3.45 3.70 -20.13
CA HIS A 39 4.56 4.66 -20.05
C HIS A 39 4.89 5.19 -18.64
N ALA A 40 4.46 4.48 -17.60
CA ALA A 40 4.83 4.79 -16.23
C ALA A 40 6.25 4.28 -15.87
N ILE A 41 6.88 4.93 -14.91
CA ILE A 41 8.14 4.51 -14.32
C ILE A 41 7.95 3.15 -13.64
N VAL A 42 8.92 2.25 -13.86
CA VAL A 42 8.97 0.95 -13.20
C VAL A 42 10.16 0.92 -12.25
N PHE A 43 9.87 1.02 -10.96
CA PHE A 43 10.85 0.87 -9.90
C PHE A 43 11.20 -0.62 -9.66
N PRO A 44 12.31 -0.92 -8.97
CA PRO A 44 12.62 -2.28 -8.52
C PRO A 44 11.47 -2.88 -7.70
N GLN A 45 11.31 -4.20 -7.70
CA GLN A 45 10.32 -4.87 -6.85
C GLN A 45 10.55 -4.58 -5.35
N ALA A 46 9.52 -4.73 -4.52
CA ALA A 46 9.57 -4.42 -3.09
C ALA A 46 10.73 -5.14 -2.36
N ILE A 47 11.00 -6.40 -2.73
CA ILE A 47 12.12 -7.15 -2.15
C ILE A 47 13.50 -6.56 -2.51
N ALA A 48 13.62 -5.93 -3.69
CA ALA A 48 14.84 -5.22 -4.08
C ALA A 48 14.93 -3.85 -3.40
N MET A 49 13.80 -3.16 -3.24
CA MET A 49 13.70 -1.89 -2.50
C MET A 49 14.17 -2.06 -1.05
N VAL A 50 13.62 -3.04 -0.31
CA VAL A 50 14.00 -3.29 1.09
C VAL A 50 15.46 -3.69 1.24
N SER A 51 16.03 -4.38 0.23
CA SER A 51 17.43 -4.83 0.25
C SER A 51 18.44 -3.69 0.26
N THR A 52 18.00 -2.44 0.07
CA THR A 52 18.84 -1.24 0.24
C THR A 52 19.04 -0.85 1.69
N TRP A 53 18.11 -1.22 2.59
CA TRP A 53 18.05 -0.78 3.99
C TRP A 53 18.06 0.76 4.17
N ASP A 54 17.72 1.51 3.12
CA ASP A 54 17.80 2.97 3.08
C ASP A 54 16.40 3.60 3.03
N GLU A 55 15.88 3.99 4.18
CA GLU A 55 14.58 4.66 4.31
C GLU A 55 14.50 5.96 3.50
N ASN A 56 15.59 6.73 3.41
CA ASN A 56 15.57 8.01 2.70
C ASN A 56 15.48 7.80 1.19
N LEU A 57 16.14 6.77 0.66
CA LEU A 57 16.02 6.38 -0.73
C LEU A 57 14.59 5.96 -1.07
N ILE A 58 13.96 5.16 -0.22
CA ILE A 58 12.58 4.68 -0.42
C ILE A 58 11.56 5.80 -0.30
N GLU A 59 11.76 6.75 0.62
CA GLU A 59 10.91 7.94 0.73
C GLU A 59 10.99 8.80 -0.55
N ARG A 60 12.20 9.08 -1.05
CA ARG A 60 12.39 9.83 -2.31
C ARG A 60 11.76 9.13 -3.50
N MET A 61 11.88 7.81 -3.57
CA MET A 61 11.23 7.00 -4.61
C MET A 61 9.70 7.09 -4.50
N GLY A 62 9.14 7.06 -3.29
CA GLY A 62 7.71 7.29 -3.04
C GLY A 62 7.23 8.64 -3.53
N HIS A 63 7.99 9.70 -3.27
CA HIS A 63 7.65 11.05 -3.73
C HIS A 63 7.57 11.14 -5.27
N ILE A 64 8.55 10.58 -5.98
CA ILE A 64 8.53 10.52 -7.46
C ILE A 64 7.30 9.74 -7.95
N GLY A 65 6.97 8.61 -7.30
CA GLY A 65 5.78 7.83 -7.61
C GLY A 65 4.48 8.58 -7.37
N ALA A 66 4.44 9.47 -6.37
CA ALA A 66 3.28 10.31 -6.09
C ALA A 66 3.10 11.40 -7.16
N GLU A 67 4.17 12.11 -7.53
CA GLU A 67 4.15 13.11 -8.61
C GLU A 67 3.68 12.48 -9.93
N GLU A 68 4.22 11.31 -10.27
CA GLU A 68 3.76 10.56 -11.44
C GLU A 68 2.28 10.18 -11.33
N SER A 69 1.85 9.65 -10.18
CA SER A 69 0.45 9.29 -9.95
C SER A 69 -0.49 10.49 -10.16
N ARG A 70 -0.14 11.65 -9.61
CA ARG A 70 -0.90 12.90 -9.77
C ARG A 70 -0.95 13.36 -11.21
N ALA A 71 0.16 13.24 -11.96
CA ALA A 71 0.20 13.56 -13.39
C ALA A 71 -0.76 12.69 -14.23
N TYR A 72 -1.01 11.44 -13.80
CA TYR A 72 -1.99 10.55 -14.41
C TYR A 72 -3.43 10.70 -13.86
N GLY A 73 -3.68 11.66 -12.95
CA GLY A 73 -4.98 11.87 -12.33
C GLY A 73 -5.34 10.82 -11.27
N ILE A 74 -4.36 10.11 -10.73
CA ILE A 74 -4.53 9.14 -9.64
C ILE A 74 -4.47 9.88 -8.31
N HIS A 75 -5.37 9.53 -7.39
CA HIS A 75 -5.55 10.15 -6.09
C HIS A 75 -5.22 9.20 -4.94
N GLN A 76 -5.31 7.89 -5.20
CA GLN A 76 -5.07 6.85 -4.21
C GLN A 76 -4.28 5.69 -4.81
N CYS A 77 -3.39 5.11 -4.02
CA CYS A 77 -2.57 3.98 -4.40
C CYS A 77 -2.73 2.81 -3.41
N TYR A 78 -2.95 1.61 -3.95
CA TYR A 78 -3.02 0.36 -3.18
C TYR A 78 -1.63 -0.19 -2.88
N THR A 79 -0.94 0.45 -1.94
CA THR A 79 0.45 0.17 -1.55
C THR A 79 0.71 0.84 -0.19
N PRO A 80 1.76 0.50 0.57
CA PRO A 80 2.67 -0.66 0.44
C PRO A 80 2.01 -2.01 0.75
N MET A 81 2.60 -3.10 0.25
CA MET A 81 2.29 -4.45 0.75
C MET A 81 3.16 -4.76 1.98
N LEU A 82 2.57 -4.69 3.17
CA LEU A 82 3.26 -4.89 4.45
C LEU A 82 3.17 -6.33 4.97
N ALA A 83 2.86 -7.28 4.09
CA ALA A 83 2.81 -8.68 4.43
C ALA A 83 4.21 -9.19 4.82
N VAL A 84 4.35 -9.81 6.00
CA VAL A 84 5.64 -10.33 6.49
C VAL A 84 5.80 -11.78 6.06
N VAL A 85 6.74 -12.07 5.17
CA VAL A 85 6.92 -13.42 4.58
C VAL A 85 7.17 -14.46 5.67
N ARG A 86 6.43 -15.58 5.59
CA ARG A 86 6.58 -16.75 6.48
C ARG A 86 6.76 -18.06 5.73
N ASP A 87 6.39 -18.07 4.47
CA ASP A 87 6.58 -19.18 3.54
C ASP A 87 7.18 -18.59 2.27
N VAL A 88 8.38 -19.03 1.89
CA VAL A 88 9.07 -18.54 0.68
C VAL A 88 8.40 -19.01 -0.60
N CYS A 89 7.55 -20.03 -0.53
CA CYS A 89 6.69 -20.48 -1.64
C CYS A 89 5.42 -19.62 -1.77
N TRP A 90 5.25 -18.59 -0.93
CA TRP A 90 4.17 -17.64 -1.08
C TRP A 90 4.35 -16.83 -2.36
N GLY A 91 3.36 -16.90 -3.25
CA GLY A 91 3.44 -16.35 -4.61
C GLY A 91 3.46 -14.82 -4.72
N TYR A 92 3.58 -14.10 -3.60
CA TYR A 92 3.77 -12.65 -3.53
C TYR A 92 5.01 -12.28 -2.71
N THR A 93 5.95 -13.22 -2.53
CA THR A 93 7.18 -12.99 -1.76
C THR A 93 8.00 -11.84 -2.33
N GLU A 94 8.05 -11.70 -3.65
CA GLU A 94 8.71 -10.63 -4.39
C GLU A 94 8.06 -9.25 -4.19
N GLU A 95 6.75 -9.24 -3.93
CA GLU A 95 5.98 -8.02 -3.67
C GLU A 95 6.09 -7.56 -2.21
N SER A 96 6.69 -8.37 -1.33
CA SER A 96 6.89 -8.06 0.09
C SER A 96 8.26 -7.42 0.34
N TYR A 97 8.38 -6.73 1.48
CA TYR A 97 9.64 -6.27 2.05
C TYR A 97 10.34 -7.34 2.92
N GLY A 98 9.97 -8.62 2.79
CA GLY A 98 10.67 -9.75 3.43
C GLY A 98 10.04 -10.26 4.73
N GLU A 99 10.85 -10.95 5.55
CA GLU A 99 10.37 -11.76 6.68
C GLU A 99 10.51 -11.12 8.08
N ASP A 100 11.20 -9.99 8.15
CA ASP A 100 11.43 -9.23 9.38
C ASP A 100 10.40 -8.11 9.54
N SER A 101 9.60 -8.17 10.61
CA SER A 101 8.50 -7.22 10.82
C SER A 101 8.98 -5.80 11.12
N TYR A 102 10.18 -5.62 11.67
CA TYR A 102 10.73 -4.29 11.94
C TYR A 102 11.18 -3.62 10.64
N LEU A 103 11.97 -4.31 9.82
CA LEU A 103 12.44 -3.81 8.54
C LEU A 103 11.28 -3.54 7.57
N VAL A 104 10.31 -4.46 7.48
CA VAL A 104 9.06 -4.26 6.71
C VAL A 104 8.33 -3.01 7.17
N GLY A 105 8.20 -2.80 8.48
CA GLY A 105 7.55 -1.61 9.03
C GLY A 105 8.30 -0.31 8.71
N LYS A 106 9.62 -0.30 8.84
CA LYS A 106 10.46 0.89 8.59
C LYS A 106 10.46 1.31 7.12
N ILE A 107 10.72 0.37 6.21
CA ILE A 107 10.71 0.62 4.77
C ILE A 107 9.30 0.95 4.28
N GLY A 108 8.28 0.23 4.76
CA GLY A 108 6.89 0.51 4.44
C GLY A 108 6.46 1.93 4.85
N ALA A 109 6.81 2.37 6.06
CA ALA A 109 6.51 3.71 6.54
C ALA A 109 7.27 4.80 5.76
N ALA A 110 8.51 4.54 5.34
CA ALA A 110 9.25 5.45 4.48
C ALA A 110 8.57 5.64 3.12
N TYR A 111 8.07 4.55 2.51
CA TYR A 111 7.34 4.64 1.25
C TYR A 111 6.01 5.38 1.41
N ILE A 112 5.27 5.12 2.49
CA ILE A 112 4.04 5.85 2.84
C ILE A 112 4.32 7.36 2.97
N LYS A 113 5.38 7.75 3.68
CA LYS A 113 5.77 9.15 3.82
C LYS A 113 6.09 9.82 2.49
N GLY A 114 6.80 9.12 1.60
CA GLY A 114 7.09 9.61 0.26
C GLY A 114 5.81 9.82 -0.55
N LEU A 115 4.86 8.90 -0.46
CA LEU A 115 3.62 8.97 -1.22
C LEU A 115 2.62 10.00 -0.70
N GLN A 116 2.47 10.11 0.62
CA GLN A 116 1.49 10.99 1.24
C GLN A 116 2.01 12.40 1.54
N GLY A 117 3.32 12.61 1.60
CA GLY A 117 3.92 13.87 2.05
C GLY A 117 3.95 13.98 3.58
N LYS A 118 4.55 15.06 4.09
CA LYS A 118 4.72 15.32 5.53
C LYS A 118 4.29 16.72 5.90
N GLY A 119 3.78 16.89 7.12
CA GLY A 119 3.44 18.22 7.65
C GLY A 119 2.43 18.93 6.73
N THR A 120 2.83 20.08 6.17
CA THR A 120 1.99 20.88 5.27
C THR A 120 1.88 20.31 3.85
N GLU A 121 2.80 19.41 3.45
CA GLU A 121 2.77 18.73 2.14
C GLU A 121 1.85 17.51 2.15
N CYS A 122 1.34 17.13 3.33
CA CYS A 122 0.50 15.95 3.48
C CYS A 122 -0.77 16.07 2.62
N PHE A 123 -0.88 15.22 1.60
CA PHE A 123 -1.95 15.22 0.60
C PHE A 123 -2.10 16.53 -0.20
N ASP A 124 -1.00 17.25 -0.44
CA ASP A 124 -0.99 18.37 -1.38
C ASP A 124 -1.15 17.89 -2.85
N GLU A 125 -1.02 18.81 -3.81
CA GLU A 125 -1.18 18.51 -5.22
C GLU A 125 -0.22 17.46 -5.80
N ASN A 126 0.92 17.20 -5.14
CA ASN A 126 1.98 16.27 -5.55
C ASN A 126 1.92 14.94 -4.80
N HIS A 127 1.04 14.81 -3.81
CA HIS A 127 0.94 13.63 -2.95
C HIS A 127 -0.42 12.92 -3.07
N ILE A 128 -0.48 11.67 -2.64
CA ILE A 128 -1.65 10.79 -2.83
C ILE A 128 -1.99 10.03 -1.55
N ILE A 129 -3.23 9.53 -1.49
CA ILE A 129 -3.70 8.63 -0.44
C ILE A 129 -3.08 7.25 -0.65
N VAL A 130 -2.72 6.56 0.43
CA VAL A 130 -2.20 5.18 0.35
C VAL A 130 -3.07 4.19 1.10
N THR A 131 -3.08 2.95 0.65
CA THR A 131 -3.75 1.83 1.31
C THR A 131 -2.73 0.74 1.62
N ALA A 132 -2.26 0.71 2.86
CA ALA A 132 -1.43 -0.40 3.35
C ALA A 132 -2.20 -1.72 3.27
N LYS A 133 -1.57 -2.75 2.69
CA LYS A 133 -2.22 -4.04 2.39
C LYS A 133 -1.31 -5.25 2.61
N HIS A 134 -1.80 -6.47 2.68
CA HIS A 134 -3.17 -6.84 3.02
C HIS A 134 -3.23 -7.07 4.54
N TYR A 135 -4.14 -6.38 5.22
CA TYR A 135 -4.30 -6.53 6.65
C TYR A 135 -5.24 -7.72 6.93
N VAL A 136 -4.79 -8.87 7.45
CA VAL A 136 -3.45 -9.26 7.89
C VAL A 136 -3.29 -10.79 7.79
N ALA A 137 -2.04 -11.28 7.82
CA ALA A 137 -1.69 -12.70 7.89
C ALA A 137 -1.97 -13.52 6.62
N ASP A 138 -1.84 -12.89 5.45
CA ASP A 138 -2.00 -13.44 4.10
C ASP A 138 -0.81 -14.29 3.59
N THR A 139 0.29 -14.36 4.35
CA THR A 139 1.58 -14.92 3.90
C THR A 139 1.71 -16.44 4.02
N ILE A 140 0.64 -17.19 3.81
CA ILE A 140 0.65 -18.65 3.85
C ILE A 140 0.07 -19.18 2.54
N SER A 141 0.81 -20.08 1.91
CA SER A 141 0.29 -20.91 0.82
C SER A 141 -0.09 -22.29 1.36
N VAL A 142 -1.26 -22.81 1.00
CA VAL A 142 -1.60 -24.24 1.21
C VAL A 142 -1.88 -24.84 -0.16
N ASP A 143 -1.11 -25.85 -0.55
CA ASP A 143 -1.19 -26.51 -1.87
C ASP A 143 -1.10 -25.53 -3.05
N GLY A 144 -0.26 -24.49 -2.91
CA GLY A 144 -0.09 -23.43 -3.92
C GLY A 144 -1.23 -22.40 -3.98
N LYS A 145 -2.19 -22.44 -3.03
CA LYS A 145 -3.28 -21.48 -2.93
C LYS A 145 -2.95 -20.39 -1.90
N THR A 146 -3.19 -19.14 -2.28
CA THR A 146 -2.94 -17.95 -1.45
C THR A 146 -4.20 -17.42 -0.74
N ALA A 147 -5.39 -17.91 -1.10
CA ALA A 147 -6.66 -17.59 -0.45
C ALA A 147 -7.09 -18.72 0.49
N VAL A 148 -6.46 -18.80 1.66
CA VAL A 148 -6.65 -19.89 2.62
C VAL A 148 -6.97 -19.35 4.01
N SER A 149 -7.73 -20.11 4.79
CA SER A 149 -7.98 -19.76 6.18
C SER A 149 -6.72 -19.95 7.01
N VAL A 150 -6.24 -18.87 7.63
CA VAL A 150 -5.06 -18.88 8.50
C VAL A 150 -5.47 -18.89 9.96
N SER A 151 -5.04 -19.91 10.71
CA SER A 151 -5.20 -19.97 12.17
C SER A 151 -3.90 -19.57 12.86
N VAL A 152 -3.88 -18.41 13.53
CA VAL A 152 -2.75 -17.97 14.35
C VAL A 152 -3.03 -18.31 15.81
N LYS A 153 -2.47 -19.42 16.28
CA LYS A 153 -2.76 -19.97 17.61
C LYS A 153 -2.16 -19.17 18.77
N ASN A 154 -1.08 -18.42 18.54
CA ASN A 154 -0.36 -17.67 19.57
C ASN A 154 -0.56 -16.16 19.38
N THR A 155 -1.22 -15.51 20.34
CA THR A 155 -1.49 -14.06 20.32
C THR A 155 -0.23 -13.21 20.39
N GLY A 156 0.82 -13.69 21.06
CA GLY A 156 2.14 -13.04 21.08
C GLY A 156 2.82 -13.07 19.71
N ASP A 157 2.71 -14.20 19.00
CA ASP A 157 3.23 -14.35 17.64
C ASP A 157 2.47 -13.43 16.67
N PHE A 158 1.14 -13.41 16.75
CA PHE A 158 0.31 -12.49 15.97
C PHE A 158 0.76 -11.03 16.14
N ARG A 159 0.86 -10.57 17.39
CA ARG A 159 1.23 -9.17 17.69
C ARG A 159 2.64 -8.82 17.21
N LYS A 160 3.64 -9.68 17.48
CA LYS A 160 5.05 -9.37 17.21
C LYS A 160 5.45 -9.58 15.75
N LYS A 161 4.87 -10.58 15.09
CA LYS A 161 5.38 -11.09 13.80
C LYS A 161 4.49 -10.82 12.60
N ARG A 162 3.20 -10.49 12.82
CA ARG A 162 2.22 -10.31 11.73
C ARG A 162 1.54 -8.94 11.77
N LEU A 163 1.42 -8.34 12.95
CA LEU A 163 0.76 -7.04 13.16
C LEU A 163 1.75 -5.88 13.32
N PHE A 164 2.91 -6.12 13.93
CA PHE A 164 3.82 -5.06 14.38
C PHE A 164 4.21 -4.05 13.30
N ASN A 165 4.44 -4.50 12.07
CA ASN A 165 4.78 -3.65 10.93
C ASN A 165 3.68 -2.62 10.57
N TYR A 166 2.40 -2.94 10.79
CA TYR A 166 1.30 -2.00 10.54
C TYR A 166 1.26 -0.86 11.55
N MET A 167 1.86 -1.02 12.73
CA MET A 167 1.98 0.07 13.71
C MET A 167 2.89 1.22 13.25
N PHE A 168 3.69 0.99 12.20
CA PHE A 168 4.52 2.03 11.58
C PHE A 168 3.75 2.81 10.50
N ALA A 169 2.60 2.29 10.05
CA ALA A 169 1.79 2.83 8.97
C ALA A 169 0.55 3.62 9.44
N ILE A 170 0.29 3.63 10.75
CA ILE A 170 -0.78 4.39 11.43
C ILE A 170 -0.14 5.59 12.14
#